data_AF-A0A8T5ZHG9-F1
#
_entry.id   AF-A0A8T5ZHG9-F1
#
_cell.length_a   1.000
_cell.length_b   1.000
_cell.length_c   1.000
_cell.angle_alpha   90.00
_cell.angle_beta   90.00
_cell.angle_gamma   90.00
#
_symmetry.space_group_name_H-M   'P 1'
#
loop_
_entity.id
_entity.type
_entity.pdbx_description
1 polymer ?
#
loop_
_entity_poly.entity_id
_entity_poly.type
_entity_poly.pdbx_seq_one_letter_code
_entity_poly.pdbx_strand_id
1 'polypeptide(L)'
;MTAIKHPVLLWGLPVAALIIIFWLSLFCYSAIPVSGADATRALLPGHTPTLPEALVQNLRLPRSLVAVLIGASLALAGTLLQTLTHNPMASPSLLGINSGAALAMALTSALSPTP
;
A
#
# COMPACT_ATOMS: atom_id res chain seq x y z
N MET A 1 -0.94 -32.90 2.49
CA MET A 1 -0.58 -32.16 3.72
C MET A 1 0.93 -32.16 3.86
N THR A 2 1.62 -31.31 3.11
CA THR A 2 3.08 -31.22 3.13
C THR A 2 3.52 -30.41 4.33
N ALA A 3 4.22 -31.04 5.28
CA ALA A 3 4.79 -30.37 6.43
C ALA A 3 5.76 -29.26 5.98
N ILE A 4 5.43 -28.01 6.27
CA ILE A 4 6.26 -26.85 5.97
C ILE A 4 7.49 -26.93 6.88
N LYS A 5 8.61 -27.41 6.35
CA LYS A 5 9.87 -27.59 7.11
C LYS A 5 10.55 -26.27 7.51
N HIS A 6 10.17 -25.15 6.89
CA HIS A 6 10.74 -23.82 7.17
C HIS A 6 9.64 -22.75 7.26
N PRO A 7 8.85 -22.72 8.36
CA PRO A 7 7.79 -21.72 8.55
C PRO A 7 8.35 -20.29 8.54
N VAL A 8 9.57 -20.10 9.02
CA VAL A 8 10.27 -18.80 9.02
C VAL A 8 10.56 -18.32 7.59
N LEU A 9 10.87 -19.22 6.65
CA LEU A 9 11.16 -18.85 5.26
C LEU A 9 9.87 -18.46 4.51
N LEU A 10 8.76 -19.17 4.79
CA LEU A 10 7.47 -18.93 4.15
C LEU A 10 6.91 -17.54 4.47
N TRP A 11 7.02 -17.11 5.73
CA TRP A 11 6.54 -15.80 6.17
C TRP A 11 7.60 -14.70 6.10
N GLY A 12 8.87 -15.05 6.30
CA GLY A 12 9.97 -14.10 6.28
C GLY A 12 10.24 -13.52 4.90
N LEU A 13 10.15 -14.34 3.84
CA LEU A 13 10.40 -13.90 2.47
C LEU A 13 9.41 -12.82 1.98
N PRO A 14 8.06 -12.99 2.08
CA PRO A 14 7.13 -11.95 1.63
C PRO A 14 7.22 -10.69 2.48
N VAL A 15 7.47 -10.80 3.79
CA VAL A 15 7.65 -9.64 4.66
C VAL A 15 8.92 -8.87 4.30
N ALA A 16 10.04 -9.56 4.08
CA ALA A 16 11.28 -8.95 3.63
C ALA A 16 11.12 -8.28 2.26
N ALA A 17 10.45 -8.94 1.31
CA ALA A 17 10.13 -8.36 0.02
C ALA A 17 9.29 -7.09 0.15
N LEU A 18 8.26 -7.10 1.01
CA LEU A 18 7.41 -5.93 1.27
C LEU A 18 8.23 -4.76 1.85
N ILE A 19 9.12 -5.03 2.81
CA ILE A 19 10.02 -4.02 3.38
C ILE A 19 10.94 -3.42 2.31
N ILE A 20 11.55 -4.27 1.47
CA ILE A 20 12.45 -3.83 0.39
C ILE A 20 11.69 -2.98 -0.63
N ILE A 21 10.49 -3.40 -1.04
CA ILE A 21 9.65 -2.67 -1.99
C ILE A 21 9.18 -1.33 -1.39
N PHE A 22 8.78 -1.32 -0.12
CA PHE A 22 8.41 -0.10 0.59
C PHE A 22 9.58 0.89 0.61
N TRP A 23 10.79 0.40 0.93
CA TRP A 23 11.99 1.21 0.97
C TRP A 23 12.35 1.75 -0.42
N LEU A 24 12.33 0.89 -1.45
CA LEU A 24 12.52 1.29 -2.85
C LEU A 24 11.51 2.36 -3.28
N SER A 25 10.24 2.23 -2.87
CA SER A 25 9.18 3.18 -3.20
C SER A 25 9.46 4.61 -2.70
N LEU A 26 10.35 4.81 -1.73
CA LEU A 26 10.65 6.15 -1.19
C LEU A 26 11.54 6.97 -2.12
N PHE A 27 12.39 6.34 -2.94
CA PHE A 27 13.35 7.03 -3.82
C PHE A 27 13.27 6.62 -5.29
N CYS A 28 12.75 5.44 -5.60
CA CYS A 28 12.56 4.97 -6.98
C CYS A 28 11.43 5.77 -7.64
N TYR A 29 11.59 6.14 -8.92
CA TYR A 29 10.68 7.04 -9.65
C TYR A 29 10.67 8.50 -9.13
N SER A 30 11.82 9.16 -9.19
CA SER A 30 11.94 10.57 -8.81
C SER A 30 12.35 11.47 -9.97
N ALA A 31 11.55 12.51 -10.23
CA ALA A 31 11.90 13.59 -11.17
C ALA A 31 13.05 14.48 -10.65
N ILE A 32 13.28 14.46 -9.33
CA ILE A 32 14.39 15.11 -8.65
C ILE A 32 15.26 13.99 -8.07
N PRO A 33 16.57 13.89 -8.36
CA PRO A 33 17.38 12.80 -7.83
C PRO A 33 17.39 12.85 -6.29
N VAL A 34 16.77 11.85 -5.66
CA VAL A 34 16.79 11.63 -4.21
C VAL A 34 17.77 10.49 -3.97
N SER A 35 18.84 10.73 -3.23
CA SER A 35 19.75 9.64 -2.86
C SER A 35 19.06 8.72 -1.85
N GLY A 36 19.37 7.42 -1.88
CA GLY A 36 18.85 6.47 -0.88
C GLY A 36 19.24 6.85 0.56
N ALA A 37 20.34 7.60 0.73
CA ALA A 37 20.73 8.17 2.01
C ALA A 37 19.82 9.35 2.46
N ASP A 38 19.29 10.13 1.52
CA ASP A 38 18.37 11.24 1.84
C ASP A 38 17.00 10.69 2.22
N ALA A 39 16.58 9.57 1.61
CA ALA A 39 15.34 8.88 1.97
C ALA A 39 15.37 8.36 3.42
N THR A 40 16.50 7.83 3.92
CA THR A 40 16.60 7.40 5.32
C THR A 40 16.73 8.57 6.29
N ARG A 41 17.45 9.63 5.90
CA ARG A 41 17.54 10.87 6.67
C ARG A 41 16.18 11.56 6.80
N ALA A 42 15.34 11.49 5.77
CA ALA A 42 13.97 11.97 5.82
C ALA A 42 13.09 11.22 6.85
N LEU A 43 13.45 10.00 7.29
CA LEU A 43 12.74 9.31 8.37
C LEU A 43 13.24 9.67 9.78
N LEU A 44 14.42 10.28 9.90
CA LEU A 44 15.06 10.60 11.19
C LEU A 44 14.68 12.02 11.65
N PRO A 45 14.09 12.19 12.86
CA PRO A 45 13.81 13.51 13.41
C PRO A 45 15.11 14.27 13.75
N GLY A 46 15.18 15.57 13.46
CA GLY A 46 16.25 16.44 13.98
C GLY A 46 16.97 17.36 12.98
N HIS A 47 16.53 17.44 11.72
CA HIS A 47 17.15 18.30 10.70
C HIS A 47 16.08 19.14 9.98
N THR A 48 16.48 20.33 9.50
CA THR A 48 15.64 21.14 8.60
C THR A 48 15.52 20.42 7.27
N PRO A 49 14.32 19.95 6.88
CA PRO A 49 14.18 19.09 5.70
C PRO A 49 14.51 19.86 4.43
N THR A 50 15.40 19.29 3.62
CA THR A 50 15.63 19.76 2.26
C THR A 50 14.40 19.47 1.39
N LEU A 51 14.26 20.17 0.25
CA LEU A 51 13.11 19.96 -0.66
C LEU A 51 12.89 18.48 -1.06
N PRO A 52 13.94 17.68 -1.34
CA PRO A 52 13.80 16.23 -1.58
C PRO A 52 13.24 15.45 -0.36
N GLU A 53 13.69 15.77 0.86
CA GLU A 53 13.25 15.10 2.09
C GLU A 53 11.80 15.45 2.44
N ALA A 54 11.40 16.72 2.23
CA ALA A 54 10.04 17.18 2.44
C ALA A 54 9.04 16.49 1.51
N LEU A 55 9.41 16.23 0.25
CA LEU A 55 8.59 15.45 -0.69
C LEU A 55 8.42 13.99 -0.24
N VAL A 56 9.50 13.38 0.28
CA VAL A 56 9.43 12.03 0.83
C VAL A 56 8.47 11.98 2.02
N GLN A 57 8.58 12.92 2.98
CA GLN A 57 7.74 12.95 4.17
C GLN A 57 6.27 13.27 3.88
N ASN A 58 5.98 14.27 3.03
CA ASN A 58 4.61 14.78 2.85
C ASN A 58 3.80 14.07 1.76
N LEU A 59 4.45 13.45 0.77
CA LEU A 59 3.75 12.82 -0.35
C LEU A 59 4.00 11.33 -0.45
N ARG A 60 5.26 10.89 -0.38
CA ARG A 60 5.62 9.49 -0.66
C ARG A 60 5.32 8.58 0.51
N LEU A 61 5.81 8.93 1.69
CA LEU A 61 5.62 8.17 2.92
C LEU A 61 4.12 7.93 3.19
N PRO A 62 3.23 8.94 3.21
CA PRO A 62 1.80 8.69 3.42
C PRO A 62 1.19 7.82 2.31
N ARG A 63 1.57 8.04 1.05
CA ARG A 63 1.06 7.23 -0.08
C ARG A 63 1.49 5.77 0.01
N SER A 64 2.75 5.50 0.31
CA SER A 64 3.28 4.14 0.46
C SER A 64 2.64 3.42 1.66
N LEU A 65 2.42 4.12 2.78
CA LEU A 65 1.68 3.57 3.93
C LEU A 65 0.24 3.20 3.55
N VAL A 66 -0.48 4.09 2.89
CA VAL A 66 -1.85 3.84 2.44
C VAL A 66 -1.88 2.65 1.47
N ALA A 67 -0.94 2.55 0.54
CA ALA A 67 -0.84 1.41 -0.37
C ALA A 67 -0.65 0.06 0.37
N VAL A 68 0.22 0.01 1.38
CA VAL A 68 0.41 -1.19 2.21
C VAL A 68 -0.86 -1.55 2.97
N LEU A 69 -1.52 -0.56 3.59
CA LEU A 69 -2.76 -0.76 4.35
C LEU A 69 -3.91 -1.25 3.47
N ILE A 70 -4.07 -0.65 2.28
CA ILE A 70 -5.07 -1.08 1.29
C ILE A 70 -4.75 -2.50 0.79
N GLY A 71 -3.49 -2.80 0.47
CA GLY A 71 -3.10 -4.15 0.05
C GLY A 71 -3.41 -5.20 1.13
N ALA A 72 -3.11 -4.90 2.39
CA ALA A 72 -3.42 -5.77 3.53
C ALA A 72 -4.93 -5.97 3.71
N SER A 73 -5.73 -4.91 3.61
CA SER A 73 -7.18 -5.00 3.76
C SER A 73 -7.83 -5.80 2.63
N LEU A 74 -7.35 -5.66 1.38
CA LEU A 74 -7.82 -6.48 0.26
C LEU A 74 -7.45 -7.96 0.44
N ALA A 75 -6.23 -8.26 0.91
CA ALA A 75 -5.82 -9.63 1.20
C ALA A 75 -6.69 -10.26 2.30
N LEU A 76 -6.98 -9.52 3.37
CA LEU A 76 -7.89 -9.96 4.44
C LEU A 76 -9.32 -10.16 3.93
N ALA A 77 -9.87 -9.22 3.17
CA ALA A 77 -11.21 -9.36 2.59
C ALA A 77 -11.31 -10.57 1.65
N GLY A 78 -10.29 -10.80 0.82
CA GLY A 78 -10.21 -11.97 -0.06
C GLY A 78 -10.19 -13.29 0.70
N THR A 79 -9.30 -13.41 1.70
CA THR A 79 -9.18 -14.63 2.51
C THR A 79 -10.45 -14.92 3.32
N LEU A 80 -11.08 -13.90 3.90
CA LEU A 80 -12.36 -14.04 4.60
C LEU A 80 -13.46 -14.52 3.66
N LEU A 81 -13.60 -13.91 2.48
CA LEU A 81 -14.63 -14.30 1.53
C LEU A 81 -14.41 -15.72 0.99
N GLN A 82 -13.16 -16.07 0.66
CA GLN A 82 -12.80 -17.43 0.21
C GLN A 82 -13.12 -18.47 1.29
N THR A 83 -12.93 -18.12 2.56
CA THR A 83 -13.22 -19.00 3.71
C THR A 83 -14.73 -19.14 3.94
N LEU A 84 -15.49 -18.04 3.95
CA LEU A 84 -16.95 -18.06 4.16
C LEU A 84 -17.68 -18.81 3.04
N THR A 85 -17.28 -18.55 1.79
CA THR A 85 -17.90 -19.17 0.62
C THR A 85 -17.38 -20.58 0.34
N HIS A 86 -16.33 -21.02 1.05
CA HIS A 86 -15.60 -22.25 0.76
C HIS A 86 -15.21 -22.37 -0.72
N ASN A 87 -14.93 -21.22 -1.37
CA ASN A 87 -14.60 -21.14 -2.79
C ASN A 87 -13.30 -20.35 -2.98
N PRO A 88 -12.18 -21.01 -3.36
CA PRO A 88 -10.89 -20.34 -3.55
C PRO A 88 -10.88 -19.34 -4.70
N MET A 89 -11.89 -19.36 -5.59
CA MET A 89 -12.05 -18.39 -6.69
C MET A 89 -12.92 -17.19 -6.31
N ALA A 90 -13.48 -17.15 -5.10
CA ALA A 90 -14.28 -16.01 -4.65
C ALA A 90 -13.40 -14.76 -4.49
N SER A 91 -13.91 -13.62 -4.95
CA SER A 91 -13.24 -12.33 -4.83
C SER A 91 -14.19 -11.25 -4.30
N PRO A 92 -13.69 -10.35 -3.42
CA PRO A 92 -14.53 -9.32 -2.78
C PRO A 92 -15.13 -8.32 -3.78
N SER A 93 -14.55 -8.21 -4.98
CA SER A 93 -15.07 -7.38 -6.07
C SER A 93 -16.45 -7.82 -6.56
N LEU A 94 -16.86 -9.08 -6.33
CA LEU A 94 -18.15 -9.62 -6.76
C LEU A 94 -19.35 -9.12 -5.93
N LEU A 95 -19.12 -8.51 -4.76
CA LEU A 95 -20.17 -8.04 -3.86
C LEU A 95 -20.73 -6.65 -4.24
N GLY A 96 -20.32 -6.08 -5.37
CA GLY A 96 -20.82 -4.79 -5.86
C GLY A 96 -20.27 -3.56 -5.13
N ILE A 97 -19.35 -3.75 -4.17
CA ILE A 97 -18.75 -2.69 -3.35
C ILE A 97 -18.02 -1.65 -4.23
N ASN A 98 -17.29 -2.11 -5.27
CA ASN A 98 -16.58 -1.22 -6.18
C ASN A 98 -17.54 -0.34 -7.01
N SER A 99 -18.64 -0.92 -7.50
CA SER A 99 -19.65 -0.19 -8.26
C SER A 99 -20.38 0.84 -7.40
N GLY A 100 -20.69 0.50 -6.13
CA GLY A 100 -21.27 1.44 -5.17
C GLY A 100 -20.33 2.61 -4.84
N ALA A 101 -19.05 2.33 -4.61
CA ALA A 101 -18.05 3.37 -4.36
C ALA A 101 -17.86 4.29 -5.58
N ALA A 102 -17.82 3.73 -6.79
CA ALA A 102 -17.72 4.52 -8.03
C ALA A 102 -18.94 5.42 -8.24
N LEU A 103 -20.15 4.91 -7.97
CA LEU A 103 -21.38 5.70 -8.02
C LEU A 103 -21.35 6.84 -7.00
N ALA A 104 -20.94 6.56 -5.76
CA ALA A 104 -20.82 7.58 -4.72
C ALA A 104 -19.82 8.67 -5.13
N MET A 105 -18.64 8.31 -5.65
CA MET A 105 -17.66 9.27 -6.16
C MET A 105 -18.22 10.13 -7.30
N ALA A 106 -18.92 9.51 -8.26
CA ALA A 106 -19.53 10.21 -9.38
C ALA A 106 -20.60 11.20 -8.90
N LEU A 107 -21.46 10.79 -7.97
CA LEU A 107 -22.47 11.66 -7.37
C LEU A 107 -21.81 12.81 -6.60
N THR A 108 -20.83 12.54 -5.74
CA THR A 108 -20.14 13.60 -5.00
C THR A 108 -19.44 14.58 -5.92
N SER A 109 -18.82 14.09 -7.01
CA SER A 109 -18.18 14.97 -8.00
C SER A 109 -19.18 15.79 -8.79
N ALA A 110 -20.36 15.25 -9.09
CA ALA A 110 -21.40 15.96 -9.84
C ALA A 110 -22.16 16.98 -8.98
N LEU A 111 -22.33 16.70 -7.68
CA LEU A 111 -23.02 17.58 -6.74
C LEU A 111 -22.08 18.60 -6.06
N SER A 112 -20.76 18.33 -6.01
CA SER A 112 -19.76 19.26 -5.47
C SER A 112 -19.71 20.53 -6.33
N PRO A 113 -20.05 21.71 -5.78
CA PRO A 113 -19.97 22.96 -6.49
C PRO A 113 -18.53 23.49 -6.46
N THR A 114 -17.62 22.83 -7.18
CA THR A 114 -16.24 23.29 -7.38
C THR A 114 -15.76 22.89 -8.78
N PRO A 115 -15.05 23.78 -9.51
CA PRO A 115 -14.47 23.46 -10.82
C PRO A 115 -13.35 22.41 -10.74
#